data_AF-A0A511RLR9-F1
#
_entry.id   AF-A0A511RLR9-F1
#
_cell.length_a   1.000
_cell.length_b   1.000
_cell.length_c   1.000
_cell.angle_alpha   90.00
_cell.angle_beta   90.00
_cell.angle_gamma   90.00
#
_symmetry.space_group_name_H-M   'P 1'
#
loop_
_entity.id
_entity.type
_entity.pdbx_description
1 polymer ?
#
loop_
_entity_poly.entity_id
_entity_poly.type
_entity_poly.pdbx_seq_one_letter_code
_entity_poly.pdbx_strand_id
1 'polypeptide(L)'
;MPEGKRHAHGILVVPETLTLEWPPEDSPLFGEVITPAQQLLPREGFLSQVQAIRTEIKYDGELHTSEMTGKEWSKREAYGRRVLDLSCDSLRQKGPRGELPYPFFRFGALFFPPNTPYLREFYSGDDPERKLKYFETLMRMAIKGVLHYGYTGLDHVFASVEVEVLGLVLDGDEHLRRPIDEMRVIERLKPELRPGFSIAPGFEIRAVDSNPSRCEADIRERGDSELLQATDLLLGATRFVADGTYRGLCSPVGVAPVLRTKFGSRNEKMAHVYQPFCSVLRKSAERRQQSFASWKNSGHYRSFSASQAEPLGEGWKFPNIEWEIDEEGQLLIPLFPGS
;
A
#
# COMPACT_ATOMS: atom_id res chain seq x y z
N MET A 1 -3.36 -11.74 -25.81
CA MET A 1 -4.30 -10.60 -25.97
C MET A 1 -3.83 -9.49 -25.04
N PRO A 2 -4.02 -8.19 -25.35
CA PRO A 2 -3.83 -7.17 -24.33
C PRO A 2 -4.83 -7.45 -23.22
N GLU A 3 -4.36 -7.91 -22.06
CA GLU A 3 -5.21 -8.08 -20.89
C GLU A 3 -5.85 -6.71 -20.60
N GLY A 4 -7.18 -6.67 -20.50
CA GLY A 4 -7.88 -5.45 -20.14
C GLY A 4 -7.39 -4.92 -18.80
N LYS A 5 -7.60 -3.62 -18.53
CA LYS A 5 -7.25 -2.99 -17.25
C LYS A 5 -7.74 -3.85 -16.07
N ARG A 6 -6.83 -4.28 -15.20
CA ARG A 6 -7.20 -5.06 -14.02
C ARG A 6 -7.86 -4.16 -12.98
N HIS A 7 -8.86 -4.68 -12.26
CA HIS A 7 -9.37 -4.02 -11.06
C HIS A 7 -8.51 -4.39 -9.86
N ALA A 8 -8.34 -3.46 -8.93
CA ALA A 8 -7.59 -3.70 -7.72
C ALA A 8 -8.07 -2.81 -6.56
N HIS A 9 -7.90 -3.30 -5.33
CA HIS A 9 -8.02 -2.53 -4.10
C HIS A 9 -6.65 -2.32 -3.48
N GLY A 10 -6.38 -1.12 -2.99
CA GLY A 10 -5.22 -0.79 -2.19
C GLY A 10 -5.62 -0.66 -0.73
N ILE A 11 -4.82 -1.22 0.17
CA ILE A 11 -4.95 -1.02 1.61
C ILE A 11 -3.61 -0.56 2.15
N LEU A 12 -3.59 0.60 2.80
CA LEU A 12 -2.45 1.10 3.55
C LEU A 12 -2.78 1.03 5.04
N VAL A 13 -1.96 0.32 5.80
CA VAL A 13 -2.03 0.27 7.26
C VAL A 13 -1.02 1.26 7.82
N VAL A 14 -1.55 2.21 8.59
CA VAL A 14 -0.82 3.34 9.17
C VAL A 14 -1.01 3.31 10.68
N PRO A 15 0.04 3.07 11.48
CA PRO A 15 -0.07 3.15 12.93
C PRO A 15 -0.27 4.61 13.38
N GLU A 16 -1.33 4.83 14.16
CA GLU A 16 -1.53 6.08 14.92
C GLU A 16 -0.46 6.22 16.01
N THR A 17 -0.23 5.13 16.74
CA THR A 17 0.80 5.02 17.78
C THR A 17 1.57 3.71 17.58
N LEU A 18 2.87 3.76 17.83
CA LEU A 18 3.74 2.59 17.86
C LEU A 18 4.55 2.62 19.15
N THR A 19 4.35 1.64 20.03
CA THR A 19 5.10 1.50 21.26
C THR A 19 6.15 0.41 21.07
N LEU A 20 7.41 0.74 21.31
CA LEU A 20 8.53 -0.20 21.24
C LEU A 20 9.04 -0.47 22.65
N GLU A 21 8.91 -1.71 23.08
CA GLU A 21 9.44 -2.21 24.35
C GLU A 21 10.61 -3.13 24.05
N TRP A 22 11.78 -2.79 24.60
CA TRP A 22 12.98 -3.60 24.45
C TRP A 22 13.04 -4.63 25.58
N PRO A 23 13.42 -5.89 25.28
CA PRO A 23 13.58 -6.88 26.33
C PRO A 23 14.65 -6.42 27.35
N PRO A 24 14.47 -6.72 28.65
CA PRO A 24 15.44 -6.34 29.69
C PRO A 24 16.86 -6.88 29.47
N GLU A 25 16.99 -7.95 28.67
CA GLU A 25 18.22 -8.73 28.49
C GLU A 25 19.29 -8.05 27.60
N ASP A 26 18.94 -6.97 26.89
CA ASP A 26 19.91 -6.08 26.22
C ASP A 26 20.43 -4.97 27.17
N SER A 27 20.19 -5.11 28.48
CA SER A 27 20.87 -4.27 29.48
C SER A 27 22.38 -4.46 29.37
N PRO A 28 23.17 -3.39 29.21
CA PRO A 28 24.62 -3.50 29.24
C PRO A 28 25.04 -4.18 30.56
N LEU A 29 26.17 -4.91 30.54
CA LEU A 29 26.79 -5.61 31.70
C LEU A 29 26.94 -4.76 32.99
N PHE A 30 26.63 -3.47 32.94
CA PHE A 30 26.65 -2.50 34.02
C PHE A 30 25.26 -1.85 34.22
N GLY A 31 24.34 -2.63 34.79
CA GLY A 31 23.07 -2.15 35.35
C GLY A 31 21.86 -2.20 34.41
N GLU A 32 20.68 -2.38 35.01
CA GLU A 32 19.37 -2.22 34.34
C GLU A 32 19.25 -0.80 33.81
N VAL A 33 19.59 -0.59 32.55
CA VAL A 33 19.08 0.56 31.82
C VAL A 33 17.68 0.16 31.39
N ILE A 34 16.69 0.44 32.23
CA ILE A 34 15.29 0.44 31.82
C ILE A 34 15.20 1.48 30.70
N THR A 35 15.34 1.05 29.46
CA THR A 35 15.06 1.92 28.32
C THR A 35 13.55 2.09 28.31
N PRO A 36 13.01 3.29 28.64
CA PRO A 36 11.57 3.46 28.69
C PRO A 36 10.97 3.12 27.34
N ALA A 37 9.75 2.54 27.37
CA ALA A 37 9.00 2.23 26.16
C ALA A 37 8.99 3.46 25.24
N GLN A 38 9.50 3.30 24.02
CA GLN A 38 9.57 4.39 23.08
C GLN A 38 8.22 4.47 22.38
N GLN A 39 7.46 5.53 22.65
CA GLN A 39 6.24 5.84 21.92
C GLN A 39 6.57 6.69 20.69
N LEU A 40 6.14 6.22 19.53
CA LEU A 40 6.29 6.86 18.23
C LEU A 40 4.90 7.17 17.66
N LEU A 41 4.81 8.20 16.81
CA LEU A 41 3.58 8.64 16.14
C LEU A 41 3.74 8.58 14.61
N PRO A 42 3.79 7.37 13.99
CA PRO A 42 4.14 7.23 12.58
C PRO A 42 3.24 8.04 11.63
N ARG A 43 1.93 8.10 11.88
CA ARG A 43 0.99 8.92 11.12
C ARG A 43 1.41 10.39 11.11
N GLU A 44 1.62 10.99 12.28
CA GLU A 44 2.00 12.40 12.39
C GLU A 44 3.36 12.69 11.75
N GLY A 45 4.32 11.79 11.95
CA GLY A 45 5.65 11.87 11.35
C GLY A 45 5.61 11.86 9.82
N PHE A 46 4.72 11.06 9.23
CA PHE A 46 4.52 11.03 7.77
C PHE A 46 3.81 12.29 7.27
N LEU A 47 2.70 12.67 7.89
CA LEU A 47 1.91 13.83 7.48
C LEU A 47 2.72 15.13 7.57
N SER A 48 3.57 15.27 8.58
CA SER A 48 4.48 16.41 8.72
C SER A 48 5.47 16.49 7.54
N GLN A 49 6.00 15.36 7.09
CA GLN A 49 6.89 15.30 5.92
C GLN A 49 6.15 15.56 4.61
N VAL A 50 4.93 15.05 4.46
CA VAL A 50 4.07 15.36 3.31
C VAL A 50 3.80 16.88 3.23
N GLN A 51 3.48 17.51 4.35
CA GLN A 51 3.26 18.96 4.42
C GLN A 51 4.53 19.76 4.09
N ALA A 52 5.70 19.28 4.50
CA ALA A 52 6.98 19.88 4.11
C ALA A 52 7.19 19.82 2.58
N ILE A 53 6.89 18.68 1.95
CA ILE A 53 6.96 18.52 0.49
C ILE A 53 5.97 19.47 -0.21
N ARG A 54 4.72 19.59 0.29
CA ARG A 54 3.74 20.55 -0.25
C ARG A 54 4.26 21.98 -0.23
N THR A 55 4.85 22.39 0.89
CA THR A 55 5.40 23.73 1.10
C THR A 55 6.57 23.99 0.14
N GLU A 56 7.46 23.02 -0.01
CA GLU A 56 8.62 23.08 -0.91
C GLU A 56 8.18 23.25 -2.37
N ILE A 57 7.25 22.42 -2.83
CA ILE A 57 6.81 22.37 -4.24
C ILE A 57 5.77 23.45 -4.56
N LYS A 58 5.11 23.99 -3.52
CA LYS A 58 3.98 24.92 -3.61
C LYS A 58 2.86 24.32 -4.47
N TYR A 59 2.35 23.18 -4.00
CA TYR A 59 1.25 22.44 -4.63
C TYR A 59 0.25 21.92 -3.58
N ASP A 60 -0.97 22.45 -3.64
CA ASP A 60 -2.07 22.10 -2.72
C ASP A 60 -3.17 21.29 -3.40
N GLY A 61 -2.94 20.85 -4.64
CA GLY A 61 -3.89 20.06 -5.40
C GLY A 61 -3.90 18.58 -5.01
N GLU A 62 -4.83 17.87 -5.62
CA GLU A 62 -5.04 16.42 -5.47
C GLU A 62 -3.99 15.59 -6.22
N LEU A 63 -3.80 14.34 -5.79
CA LEU A 63 -2.86 13.37 -6.38
C LEU A 63 -3.55 12.18 -7.07
N HIS A 64 -4.78 12.35 -7.54
CA HIS A 64 -5.46 11.25 -8.20
C HIS A 64 -4.81 10.91 -9.56
N THR A 65 -4.45 9.64 -9.73
CA THR A 65 -3.63 9.16 -10.85
C THR A 65 -4.32 9.28 -12.21
N SER A 66 -5.66 9.26 -12.21
CA SER A 66 -6.49 9.49 -13.40
C SER A 66 -6.35 10.92 -13.92
N GLU A 67 -6.10 11.89 -13.04
CA GLU A 67 -5.93 13.29 -13.37
C GLU A 67 -4.52 13.67 -13.83
N MET A 68 -3.52 12.79 -13.65
CA MET A 68 -2.18 12.96 -14.21
C MET A 68 -2.21 12.75 -15.74
N THR A 69 -2.82 13.70 -16.45
CA THR A 69 -3.04 13.68 -17.89
C THR A 69 -1.94 14.43 -18.64
N GLY A 70 -1.91 14.33 -19.97
CA GLY A 70 -0.92 15.01 -20.80
C GLY A 70 0.50 14.43 -20.71
N LYS A 71 1.46 15.17 -21.29
CA LYS A 71 2.87 14.75 -21.44
C LYS A 71 3.86 15.70 -20.78
N GLU A 72 3.40 16.73 -20.09
CA GLU A 72 4.27 17.73 -19.46
C GLU A 72 4.47 17.40 -17.98
N TRP A 73 5.70 17.57 -17.49
CA TRP A 73 6.06 17.48 -16.08
C TRP A 73 5.61 18.75 -15.34
N SER A 74 4.68 18.61 -14.40
CA SER A 74 4.20 19.74 -13.60
C SER A 74 4.55 19.56 -12.12
N LYS A 75 4.14 20.55 -11.31
CA LYS A 75 4.24 20.46 -9.86
C LYS A 75 3.49 19.26 -9.28
N ARG A 76 2.40 18.84 -9.91
CA ARG A 76 1.61 17.67 -9.51
C ARG A 76 2.46 16.40 -9.58
N GLU A 77 3.15 16.17 -10.70
CA GLU A 77 4.01 14.99 -10.86
C GLU A 77 5.24 15.05 -9.95
N ALA A 78 5.83 16.23 -9.75
CA ALA A 78 6.92 16.42 -8.81
C ALA A 78 6.48 16.09 -7.37
N TYR A 79 5.30 16.56 -6.97
CA TYR A 79 4.69 16.27 -5.66
C TYR A 79 4.39 14.78 -5.51
N GLY A 80 3.69 14.18 -6.47
CA GLY A 80 3.33 12.76 -6.45
C GLY A 80 4.54 11.84 -6.36
N ARG A 81 5.62 12.14 -7.11
CA ARG A 81 6.87 11.39 -7.04
C ARG A 81 7.50 11.45 -5.64
N ARG A 82 7.53 12.63 -5.02
CA ARG A 82 8.13 12.83 -3.67
C ARG A 82 7.32 12.15 -2.57
N VAL A 83 5.99 12.23 -2.63
CA VAL A 83 5.10 11.52 -1.71
C VAL A 83 5.23 10.01 -1.87
N LEU A 84 5.32 9.51 -3.11
CA LEU A 84 5.52 8.08 -3.37
C LEU A 84 6.89 7.60 -2.87
N ASP A 85 7.94 8.39 -3.02
CA ASP A 85 9.28 8.10 -2.49
C ASP A 85 9.25 7.97 -0.96
N LEU A 86 8.66 8.95 -0.27
CA LEU A 86 8.43 8.92 1.18
C LEU A 86 7.60 7.70 1.62
N SER A 87 6.57 7.37 0.84
CA SER A 87 5.72 6.19 1.09
C SER A 87 6.53 4.89 0.97
N CYS A 88 7.39 4.78 -0.06
CA CYS A 88 8.27 3.61 -0.26
C CYS A 88 9.28 3.45 0.88
N ASP A 89 9.78 4.55 1.44
CA ASP A 89 10.66 4.51 2.60
C ASP A 89 9.92 4.13 3.88
N SER A 90 8.68 4.61 4.04
CA SER A 90 7.82 4.24 5.18
C SER A 90 7.39 2.77 5.13
N LEU A 91 7.35 2.17 3.93
CA LEU A 91 7.15 0.75 3.73
C LEU A 91 8.42 -0.08 4.00
N ARG A 92 9.47 0.40 4.64
CA ARG A 92 10.57 -0.50 5.01
C ARG A 92 10.16 -1.40 6.20
N GLN A 93 10.67 -2.61 6.25
CA GLN A 93 10.63 -3.48 7.44
C GLN A 93 11.80 -3.20 8.38
N LYS A 94 12.94 -2.73 7.84
CA LYS A 94 14.13 -2.37 8.62
C LYS A 94 14.87 -1.17 8.01
N GLY A 95 15.38 -0.32 8.89
CA GLY A 95 16.23 0.80 8.62
C GLY A 95 17.67 0.38 8.32
N PRO A 96 18.56 1.35 8.05
CA PRO A 96 19.96 1.09 7.70
C PRO A 96 20.76 0.34 8.77
N ARG A 97 20.36 0.45 10.05
CA ARG A 97 21.01 -0.19 11.21
C ARG A 97 20.18 -1.35 11.79
N GLY A 98 19.12 -1.77 11.11
CA GLY A 98 18.24 -2.86 11.57
C GLY A 98 17.05 -2.41 12.43
N GLU A 99 16.93 -1.12 12.72
CA GLU A 99 15.82 -0.51 13.46
C GLU A 99 14.51 -0.53 12.65
N LEU A 100 13.35 -0.39 13.30
CA LEU A 100 12.13 -0.10 12.56
C LEU A 100 12.24 1.30 11.91
N PRO A 101 11.90 1.46 10.62
CA PRO A 101 11.88 2.77 10.01
C PRO A 101 10.82 3.65 10.65
N TYR A 102 11.02 4.96 10.57
CA TYR A 102 10.03 5.94 10.99
C TYR A 102 9.87 6.99 9.87
N PRO A 103 8.65 7.15 9.30
CA PRO A 103 7.41 6.42 9.58
C PRO A 103 7.45 4.93 9.19
N PHE A 104 6.48 4.14 9.69
CA PHE A 104 6.37 2.70 9.44
C PHE A 104 4.97 2.34 8.95
N PHE A 105 4.84 1.78 7.75
CA PHE A 105 3.56 1.40 7.13
C PHE A 105 3.57 -0.03 6.60
N ARG A 106 2.37 -0.54 6.28
CA ARG A 106 2.18 -1.75 5.45
C ARG A 106 1.21 -1.49 4.32
N PHE A 107 1.49 -2.07 3.15
CA PHE A 107 0.65 -1.90 1.98
C PHE A 107 0.22 -3.24 1.38
N GLY A 108 -1.02 -3.33 0.90
CA GLY A 108 -1.49 -4.46 0.12
C GLY A 108 -2.24 -4.00 -1.11
N ALA A 109 -2.00 -4.68 -2.23
CA ALA A 109 -2.81 -4.57 -3.43
C ALA A 109 -3.52 -5.90 -3.69
N LEU A 110 -4.85 -5.90 -3.75
CA LEU A 110 -5.64 -7.05 -4.12
C LEU A 110 -6.23 -6.85 -5.51
N PHE A 111 -5.68 -7.55 -6.50
CA PHE A 111 -6.20 -7.57 -7.86
C PHE A 111 -7.36 -8.55 -7.96
N PHE A 112 -8.37 -8.23 -8.74
CA PHE A 112 -9.49 -9.12 -8.97
C PHE A 112 -9.98 -8.96 -10.41
N PRO A 113 -10.47 -10.05 -11.02
CA PRO A 113 -10.75 -10.04 -12.44
C PRO A 113 -11.97 -9.15 -12.77
N PRO A 114 -11.87 -8.23 -13.75
CA PRO A 114 -13.03 -7.48 -14.22
C PRO A 114 -14.08 -8.43 -14.81
N ASN A 115 -15.31 -8.40 -14.29
CA ASN A 115 -16.50 -8.89 -14.98
C ASN A 115 -16.34 -10.26 -15.68
N THR A 116 -15.77 -11.26 -15.02
CA THR A 116 -15.70 -12.60 -15.63
C THR A 116 -17.10 -13.22 -15.68
N PRO A 117 -17.43 -13.98 -16.73
CA PRO A 117 -18.66 -14.79 -16.76
C PRO A 117 -18.79 -15.66 -15.52
N TYR A 118 -17.66 -16.18 -15.03
CA TYR A 118 -17.59 -16.93 -13.78
C TYR A 118 -17.99 -16.09 -12.56
N LEU A 119 -17.54 -14.84 -12.40
CA LEU A 119 -18.00 -13.99 -11.29
C LEU A 119 -19.51 -13.71 -11.39
N ARG A 120 -20.04 -13.53 -12.61
CA ARG A 120 -21.49 -13.41 -12.84
C ARG A 120 -22.22 -14.71 -12.50
N GLU A 121 -21.62 -15.87 -12.71
CA GLU A 121 -22.22 -17.18 -12.41
C GLU A 121 -22.13 -17.52 -10.91
N PHE A 122 -20.95 -17.35 -10.30
CA PHE A 122 -20.66 -17.51 -8.87
C PHE A 122 -21.60 -16.65 -8.01
N TYR A 123 -21.90 -15.44 -8.47
CA TYR A 123 -22.85 -14.54 -7.82
C TYR A 123 -24.22 -14.45 -8.54
N SER A 124 -24.52 -15.35 -9.49
CA SER A 124 -25.79 -15.48 -10.24
C SER A 124 -26.44 -14.17 -10.71
N GLY A 125 -25.72 -13.32 -11.44
CA GLY A 125 -26.27 -12.19 -12.21
C GLY A 125 -25.72 -10.81 -11.85
N ASP A 126 -26.46 -9.76 -12.25
CA ASP A 126 -26.07 -8.34 -12.13
C ASP A 126 -26.59 -7.65 -10.84
N ASP A 127 -27.07 -8.43 -9.86
CA ASP A 127 -27.64 -7.94 -8.60
C ASP A 127 -26.67 -7.01 -7.83
N PRO A 128 -27.02 -5.73 -7.63
CA PRO A 128 -26.21 -4.77 -6.90
C PRO A 128 -25.83 -5.21 -5.48
N GLU A 129 -26.73 -5.91 -4.76
CA GLU A 129 -26.48 -6.37 -3.40
C GLU A 129 -25.39 -7.46 -3.36
N ARG A 130 -25.37 -8.33 -4.36
CA ARG A 130 -24.34 -9.38 -4.46
C ARG A 130 -22.99 -8.80 -4.85
N LYS A 131 -22.96 -7.80 -5.73
CA LYS A 131 -21.73 -7.04 -6.06
C LYS A 131 -21.15 -6.36 -4.83
N LEU A 132 -22.00 -5.77 -3.99
CA LEU A 132 -21.59 -5.17 -2.72
C LEU A 132 -21.02 -6.23 -1.76
N LYS A 133 -21.71 -7.34 -1.53
CA LYS A 133 -21.22 -8.46 -0.70
C LYS A 133 -19.89 -9.03 -1.19
N TYR A 134 -19.71 -9.11 -2.51
CA TYR A 134 -18.46 -9.53 -3.13
C TYR A 134 -17.33 -8.58 -2.77
N PHE A 135 -17.53 -7.27 -2.98
CA PHE A 135 -16.55 -6.25 -2.65
C PHE A 135 -16.19 -6.26 -1.16
N GLU A 136 -17.17 -6.33 -0.26
CA GLU A 136 -16.96 -6.40 1.19
C GLU A 136 -16.19 -7.67 1.60
N THR A 137 -16.45 -8.79 0.93
CA THR A 137 -15.70 -10.03 1.15
C THR A 137 -14.23 -9.83 0.75
N LEU A 138 -13.96 -9.24 -0.41
CA LEU A 138 -12.61 -8.94 -0.86
C LEU A 138 -11.90 -7.93 0.05
N MET A 139 -12.60 -6.88 0.48
CA MET A 139 -12.10 -5.89 1.43
C MET A 139 -11.68 -6.56 2.75
N ARG A 140 -12.55 -7.39 3.34
CA ARG A 140 -12.24 -8.16 4.56
C ARG A 140 -10.99 -9.01 4.39
N MET A 141 -10.90 -9.73 3.27
CA MET A 141 -9.74 -10.60 2.98
C MET A 141 -8.46 -9.79 2.75
N ALA A 142 -8.56 -8.63 2.11
CA ALA A 142 -7.43 -7.72 1.92
C ALA A 142 -6.95 -7.15 3.27
N ILE A 143 -7.86 -6.71 4.15
CA ILE A 143 -7.50 -6.23 5.51
C ILE A 143 -6.77 -7.33 6.27
N LYS A 144 -7.37 -8.53 6.34
CA LYS A 144 -6.76 -9.70 6.98
C LYS A 144 -5.38 -10.02 6.39
N GLY A 145 -5.27 -10.01 5.07
CA GLY A 145 -4.05 -10.31 4.34
C GLY A 145 -2.93 -9.35 4.71
N VAL A 146 -3.18 -8.04 4.66
CA VAL A 146 -2.17 -7.02 4.99
C VAL A 146 -1.75 -7.08 6.45
N LEU A 147 -2.70 -7.25 7.37
CA LEU A 147 -2.40 -7.38 8.80
C LEU A 147 -1.57 -8.63 9.09
N HIS A 148 -2.00 -9.79 8.60
CA HIS A 148 -1.32 -11.03 8.90
C HIS A 148 0.04 -11.07 8.21
N TYR A 149 0.09 -10.84 6.90
CA TYR A 149 1.33 -10.92 6.12
C TYR A 149 2.33 -9.82 6.52
N GLY A 150 1.87 -8.57 6.62
CA GLY A 150 2.70 -7.41 6.87
C GLY A 150 3.46 -7.44 8.20
N TYR A 151 2.85 -8.05 9.21
CA TYR A 151 3.44 -8.16 10.54
C TYR A 151 4.02 -9.56 10.80
N THR A 152 3.99 -10.49 9.84
CA THR A 152 4.60 -11.81 10.03
C THR A 152 6.11 -11.73 9.99
N GLY A 153 6.76 -12.31 10.99
CA GLY A 153 8.20 -12.29 11.08
C GLY A 153 8.69 -10.92 11.54
N LEU A 154 7.91 -10.19 12.33
CA LEU A 154 8.47 -9.24 13.28
C LEU A 154 8.81 -9.94 14.60
N ASP A 155 8.24 -11.12 14.84
CA ASP A 155 8.43 -11.96 16.02
C ASP A 155 9.86 -12.51 16.21
N HIS A 156 10.74 -12.34 15.21
CA HIS A 156 12.18 -12.65 15.33
C HIS A 156 13.00 -11.45 15.84
N VAL A 157 12.39 -10.26 15.87
CA VAL A 157 12.97 -9.00 16.33
C VAL A 157 12.33 -8.57 17.65
N PHE A 158 11.02 -8.76 17.77
CA PHE A 158 10.23 -8.38 18.94
C PHE A 158 9.66 -9.62 19.62
N ALA A 159 9.67 -9.63 20.96
CA ALA A 159 9.17 -10.75 21.76
C ALA A 159 7.65 -10.98 21.57
N SER A 160 6.91 -9.89 21.37
CA SER A 160 5.49 -9.90 21.04
C SER A 160 5.19 -8.81 20.01
N VAL A 161 4.15 -9.04 19.21
CA VAL A 161 3.64 -8.06 18.24
C VAL A 161 2.14 -7.98 18.44
N GLU A 162 1.69 -6.86 19.00
CA GLU A 162 0.28 -6.58 19.22
C GLU A 162 -0.19 -5.49 18.25
N VAL A 163 -1.36 -5.71 17.65
CA VAL A 163 -1.97 -4.79 16.69
C VAL A 163 -3.43 -4.61 17.02
N GLU A 164 -3.79 -3.41 17.45
CA GLU A 164 -5.19 -3.01 17.59
C GLU A 164 -5.58 -2.13 16.39
N VAL A 165 -6.61 -2.56 15.65
CA VAL A 165 -7.15 -1.79 14.52
C VAL A 165 -8.16 -0.79 15.05
N LEU A 166 -7.86 0.51 14.89
CA LEU A 166 -8.66 1.60 15.44
C LEU A 166 -9.82 2.04 14.55
N GLY A 167 -9.74 1.80 13.25
CA GLY A 167 -10.75 2.24 12.30
C GLY A 167 -10.37 1.93 10.86
N LEU A 168 -11.29 2.22 9.95
CA LEU A 168 -11.09 2.11 8.50
C LEU A 168 -11.47 3.43 7.84
N VAL A 169 -10.55 3.99 7.07
CA VAL A 169 -10.79 5.19 6.26
C VAL A 169 -11.00 4.76 4.81
N LEU A 170 -12.08 5.24 4.20
CA LEU A 170 -12.45 4.96 2.82
C LEU A 170 -12.38 6.23 1.98
N ASP A 171 -11.99 6.06 0.71
CA ASP A 171 -12.11 7.10 -0.32
C ASP A 171 -13.57 7.18 -0.79
N GLY A 172 -14.30 8.16 -0.26
CA GLY A 172 -15.74 8.32 -0.47
C GLY A 172 -16.64 7.48 0.44
N ASP A 173 -17.91 7.86 0.48
CA ASP A 173 -18.96 7.34 1.37
C ASP A 173 -19.84 6.27 0.72
N GLU A 174 -19.86 6.24 -0.61
CA GLU A 174 -20.67 5.32 -1.38
C GLU A 174 -19.82 4.36 -2.21
N HIS A 175 -19.77 3.09 -1.80
CA HIS A 175 -19.38 2.01 -2.70
C HIS A 175 -20.63 1.43 -3.35
N LEU A 176 -20.76 1.54 -4.68
CA LEU A 176 -21.97 1.16 -5.41
C LEU A 176 -23.26 1.83 -4.87
N ARG A 177 -23.16 3.10 -4.44
CA ARG A 177 -24.26 3.91 -3.88
C ARG A 177 -24.76 3.50 -2.50
N ARG A 178 -23.95 2.76 -1.73
CA ARG A 178 -24.30 2.31 -0.38
C ARG A 178 -23.07 2.32 0.55
N PRO A 179 -23.29 2.47 1.87
CA PRO A 179 -22.22 2.31 2.85
C PRO A 179 -21.80 0.84 2.95
N ILE A 180 -20.54 0.64 3.38
CA ILE A 180 -20.00 -0.67 3.71
C ILE A 180 -20.66 -1.21 4.97
N ASP A 181 -21.09 -2.47 4.93
CA ASP A 181 -21.68 -3.15 6.08
C ASP A 181 -20.59 -3.63 7.05
N GLU A 182 -20.48 -2.95 8.19
CA GLU A 182 -19.54 -3.26 9.25
C GLU A 182 -19.69 -4.70 9.78
N MET A 183 -20.92 -5.23 9.86
CA MET A 183 -21.14 -6.62 10.29
C MET A 183 -20.51 -7.60 9.30
N ARG A 184 -20.54 -7.31 8.00
CA ARG A 184 -20.02 -8.21 6.95
C ARG A 184 -18.51 -8.13 6.81
N VAL A 185 -17.91 -6.98 7.08
CA VAL A 185 -16.46 -6.79 6.99
C VAL A 185 -15.78 -7.03 8.34
N ILE A 186 -16.15 -6.27 9.38
CA ILE A 186 -15.40 -6.13 10.63
C ILE A 186 -15.79 -7.19 11.65
N GLU A 187 -17.08 -7.38 11.93
CA GLU A 187 -17.50 -8.41 12.91
C GLU A 187 -17.10 -9.81 12.46
N ARG A 188 -17.14 -10.07 11.14
CA ARG A 188 -16.63 -11.32 10.56
C ARG A 188 -15.11 -11.41 10.50
N LEU A 189 -14.39 -10.30 10.59
CA LEU A 189 -12.93 -10.29 10.63
C LEU A 189 -12.41 -10.64 12.02
N LYS A 190 -13.05 -10.13 13.08
CA LYS A 190 -12.65 -10.34 14.49
C LYS A 190 -12.26 -11.79 14.83
N PRO A 191 -13.10 -12.83 14.57
CA PRO A 191 -12.75 -14.21 14.92
C PRO A 191 -11.69 -14.82 13.98
N GLU A 192 -11.35 -14.16 12.88
CA GLU A 192 -10.36 -14.63 11.91
C GLU A 192 -8.96 -14.04 12.12
N LEU A 193 -8.82 -13.07 13.03
CA LEU A 193 -7.54 -12.46 13.37
C LEU A 193 -6.68 -13.44 14.17
N ARG A 194 -5.36 -13.38 13.93
CA ARG A 194 -4.39 -14.19 14.69
C ARG A 194 -4.23 -13.66 16.13
N PRO A 195 -3.70 -14.46 17.07
CA PRO A 195 -3.39 -13.98 18.41
C PRO A 195 -2.53 -12.72 18.40
N GLY A 196 -2.82 -11.78 19.31
CA GLY A 196 -2.19 -10.45 19.38
C GLY A 196 -2.85 -9.39 18.48
N PHE A 197 -3.83 -9.76 17.65
CA PHE A 197 -4.50 -8.84 16.74
C PHE A 197 -5.95 -8.65 17.19
N SER A 198 -6.37 -7.39 17.35
CA SER A 198 -7.70 -7.03 17.83
C SER A 198 -8.30 -5.89 17.00
N ILE A 199 -9.61 -5.73 17.11
CA ILE A 199 -10.35 -4.57 16.62
C ILE A 199 -10.76 -3.77 17.86
N ALA A 200 -10.49 -2.46 17.87
CA ALA A 200 -10.81 -1.59 18.98
C ALA A 200 -12.34 -1.56 19.25
N PRO A 201 -12.79 -1.42 20.51
CA PRO A 201 -14.21 -1.28 20.83
C PRO A 201 -14.87 -0.04 20.19
N GLY A 202 -14.08 1.01 19.96
CA GLY A 202 -14.50 2.25 19.29
C GLY A 202 -14.15 2.29 17.81
N PHE A 203 -14.03 1.12 17.16
CA PHE A 203 -13.75 1.05 15.73
C PHE A 203 -14.81 1.80 14.93
N GLU A 204 -14.36 2.59 13.96
CA GLU A 204 -15.24 3.35 13.06
C GLU A 204 -14.84 3.17 11.60
N ILE A 205 -15.83 3.11 10.71
CA ILE A 205 -15.63 3.26 9.27
C ILE A 205 -15.93 4.71 8.91
N ARG A 206 -14.93 5.45 8.49
CA ARG A 206 -15.05 6.85 8.05
C ARG A 206 -14.82 6.96 6.57
N ALA A 207 -15.70 7.71 5.91
CA ALA A 207 -15.51 8.14 4.53
C ALA A 207 -14.89 9.54 4.52
N VAL A 208 -13.89 9.74 3.69
CA VAL A 208 -13.19 11.03 3.56
C VAL A 208 -13.06 11.37 2.08
N ASP A 209 -13.21 12.65 1.73
CA ASP A 209 -12.90 13.14 0.37
C ASP A 209 -11.37 13.09 0.18
N SER A 210 -10.90 12.38 -0.85
CA SER A 210 -9.48 12.28 -1.19
C SER A 210 -8.87 13.60 -1.70
N ASN A 211 -9.64 14.69 -1.73
CA ASN A 211 -9.19 16.04 -2.01
C ASN A 211 -8.98 16.89 -0.72
N PRO A 212 -7.73 17.11 -0.28
CA PRO A 212 -7.39 17.86 0.93
C PRO A 212 -7.83 19.33 0.91
N SER A 213 -8.14 19.88 -0.27
CA SER A 213 -8.64 21.25 -0.40
C SER A 213 -10.13 21.38 -0.06
N ARG A 214 -10.85 20.26 -0.01
CA ARG A 214 -12.28 20.18 0.33
C ARG A 214 -12.53 19.76 1.77
N CYS A 215 -11.55 19.15 2.42
CA CYS A 215 -11.61 18.88 3.85
C CYS A 215 -11.72 20.21 4.62
N GLU A 216 -12.61 20.27 5.61
CA GLU A 216 -12.68 21.40 6.52
C GLU A 216 -11.34 21.55 7.29
N ALA A 217 -11.19 22.61 8.09
CA ALA A 217 -9.96 22.86 8.85
C ALA A 217 -9.63 21.77 9.91
N ASP A 218 -10.41 20.68 9.98
CA ASP A 218 -10.05 19.51 10.77
C ASP A 218 -8.75 18.89 10.23
N ILE A 219 -7.72 18.98 11.08
CA ILE A 219 -6.39 18.43 10.84
C ILE A 219 -6.49 16.91 10.59
N ARG A 220 -7.45 16.21 11.22
CA ARG A 220 -7.60 14.76 11.09
C ARG A 220 -8.10 14.37 9.71
N GLU A 221 -9.20 14.95 9.25
CA GLU A 221 -9.79 14.64 7.95
C GLU A 221 -8.82 14.98 6.81
N ARG A 222 -8.14 16.13 6.90
CA ARG A 222 -7.08 16.47 5.95
C ARG A 222 -5.95 15.44 5.93
N GLY A 223 -5.51 15.00 7.11
CA GLY A 223 -4.48 13.96 7.23
C GLY A 223 -4.93 12.63 6.60
N ASP A 224 -6.19 12.25 6.81
CA ASP A 224 -6.77 11.05 6.22
C ASP A 224 -6.83 11.14 4.69
N SER A 225 -7.19 12.31 4.15
CA SER A 225 -7.15 12.61 2.72
C SER A 225 -5.74 12.46 2.10
N GLU A 226 -4.69 12.93 2.79
CA GLU A 226 -3.31 12.74 2.34
C GLU A 226 -2.89 11.26 2.34
N LEU A 227 -3.32 10.48 3.33
CA LEU A 227 -3.05 9.03 3.38
C LEU A 227 -3.80 8.27 2.28
N LEU A 228 -5.03 8.67 1.96
CA LEU A 228 -5.77 8.13 0.82
C LEU A 228 -5.01 8.42 -0.49
N GLN A 229 -4.52 9.64 -0.70
CA GLN A 229 -3.68 9.98 -1.86
C GLN A 229 -2.40 9.16 -1.95
N ALA A 230 -1.70 8.93 -0.83
CA ALA A 230 -0.52 8.08 -0.79
C ALA A 230 -0.86 6.63 -1.16
N THR A 231 -1.99 6.13 -0.67
CA THR A 231 -2.53 4.80 -1.03
C THR A 231 -2.83 4.71 -2.52
N ASP A 232 -3.42 5.75 -3.09
CA ASP A 232 -3.78 5.85 -4.50
C ASP A 232 -2.54 5.87 -5.42
N LEU A 233 -1.48 6.55 -5.00
CA LEU A 233 -0.19 6.53 -5.69
C LEU A 233 0.46 5.14 -5.66
N LEU A 234 0.47 4.47 -4.50
CA LEU A 234 1.01 3.11 -4.35
C LEU A 234 0.23 2.11 -5.21
N LEU A 235 -1.10 2.19 -5.18
CA LEU A 235 -1.97 1.36 -6.01
C LEU A 235 -1.76 1.64 -7.50
N GLY A 236 -1.70 2.92 -7.88
CA GLY A 236 -1.42 3.36 -9.25
C GLY A 236 -0.09 2.86 -9.78
N ALA A 237 0.97 2.93 -8.97
CA ALA A 237 2.29 2.40 -9.31
C ALA A 237 2.26 0.86 -9.44
N THR A 238 1.59 0.17 -8.52
CA THR A 238 1.44 -1.30 -8.57
C THR A 238 0.71 -1.73 -9.84
N ARG A 239 -0.39 -1.06 -10.19
CA ARG A 239 -1.15 -1.31 -11.43
C ARG A 239 -0.33 -0.99 -12.67
N PHE A 240 0.45 0.09 -12.66
CA PHE A 240 1.28 0.49 -13.79
C PHE A 240 2.28 -0.60 -14.19
N VAL A 241 2.85 -1.30 -13.21
CA VAL A 241 3.71 -2.47 -13.46
C VAL A 241 2.88 -3.70 -13.81
N ALA A 242 1.82 -3.99 -13.03
CA ALA A 242 0.99 -5.18 -13.20
C ALA A 242 0.32 -5.25 -14.58
N ASP A 243 -0.12 -4.12 -15.14
CA ASP A 243 -0.73 -4.04 -16.47
C ASP A 243 0.33 -4.03 -17.59
N GLY A 244 1.62 -4.22 -17.28
CA GLY A 244 2.73 -4.21 -18.24
C GLY A 244 3.04 -2.82 -18.82
N THR A 245 2.43 -1.75 -18.29
CA THR A 245 2.58 -0.38 -18.84
C THR A 245 4.01 0.15 -18.62
N TYR A 246 4.71 -0.32 -17.59
CA TYR A 246 6.12 0.00 -17.34
C TYR A 246 7.09 -0.61 -18.37
N ARG A 247 6.66 -1.59 -19.18
CA ARG A 247 7.54 -2.35 -20.08
C ARG A 247 8.18 -1.43 -21.13
N GLY A 248 9.51 -1.45 -21.21
CA GLY A 248 10.29 -0.65 -22.16
C GLY A 248 10.43 0.83 -21.77
N LEU A 249 9.99 1.22 -20.57
CA LEU A 249 10.15 2.58 -20.07
C LEU A 249 11.40 2.67 -19.18
N CYS A 250 12.46 3.27 -19.72
CA CYS A 250 13.68 3.55 -18.97
C CYS A 250 13.63 4.98 -18.42
N SER A 251 13.12 5.16 -17.20
CA SER A 251 13.38 6.41 -16.48
C SER A 251 14.85 6.40 -16.03
N PRO A 252 15.68 7.41 -16.37
CA PRO A 252 16.99 7.56 -15.77
C PRO A 252 16.88 7.57 -14.24
N VAL A 253 17.69 6.73 -13.58
CA VAL A 253 17.70 6.59 -12.13
C VAL A 253 18.22 7.88 -11.51
N GLY A 254 17.46 8.43 -10.55
CA GLY A 254 17.97 9.47 -9.63
C GLY A 254 17.83 10.92 -10.07
N VAL A 255 17.47 11.24 -11.32
CA VAL A 255 17.29 12.64 -11.75
C VAL A 255 15.81 12.97 -11.93
N ALA A 256 15.30 13.89 -11.11
CA ALA A 256 13.96 14.43 -11.30
C ALA A 256 13.90 15.27 -12.58
N PRO A 257 12.86 15.09 -13.43
CA PRO A 257 12.64 16.00 -14.55
C PRO A 257 12.46 17.45 -14.07
N VAL A 258 12.86 18.40 -14.90
CA VAL A 258 12.63 19.83 -14.65
C VAL A 258 11.16 20.14 -14.94
N LEU A 259 10.59 21.13 -14.25
CA LEU A 259 9.24 21.61 -14.57
C LEU A 259 9.13 22.00 -16.04
N ARG A 260 8.00 21.65 -16.66
CA ARG A 260 7.69 21.82 -18.08
C ARG A 260 8.46 20.91 -19.04
N THR A 261 9.24 19.94 -18.55
CA THR A 261 9.80 18.88 -19.40
C THR A 261 8.65 18.15 -20.11
N LYS A 262 8.76 17.97 -21.43
CA LYS A 262 7.79 17.23 -22.24
C LYS A 262 8.31 15.82 -22.54
N PHE A 263 7.46 14.83 -22.31
CA PHE A 263 7.73 13.43 -22.62
C PHE A 263 7.13 13.04 -23.98
N GLY A 264 7.62 11.94 -24.57
CA GLY A 264 7.06 11.35 -25.77
C GLY A 264 5.65 10.82 -25.55
N SER A 265 5.34 10.36 -24.33
CA SER A 265 4.05 9.81 -23.95
C SER A 265 3.66 10.10 -22.50
N ARG A 266 2.37 9.92 -22.17
CA ARG A 266 1.89 9.94 -20.79
C ARG A 266 2.56 8.83 -19.97
N ASN A 267 2.76 7.65 -20.57
CA ASN A 267 3.34 6.51 -19.86
C ASN A 267 4.80 6.77 -19.47
N GLU A 268 5.60 7.38 -20.34
CA GLU A 268 6.96 7.84 -19.99
C GLU A 268 6.94 8.79 -18.79
N LYS A 269 6.05 9.78 -18.79
CA LYS A 269 5.87 10.68 -17.63
C LYS A 269 5.52 9.90 -16.35
N MET A 270 4.57 8.97 -16.44
CA MET A 270 4.17 8.16 -15.29
C MET A 270 5.28 7.23 -14.81
N ALA A 271 6.15 6.74 -15.68
CA ALA A 271 7.32 5.97 -15.29
C ALA A 271 8.27 6.79 -14.40
N HIS A 272 8.40 8.10 -14.63
CA HIS A 272 9.15 8.99 -13.73
C HIS A 272 8.44 9.20 -12.38
N VAL A 273 7.11 9.37 -12.36
CA VAL A 273 6.33 9.50 -11.12
C VAL A 273 6.45 8.23 -10.27
N TYR A 274 6.26 7.06 -10.89
CA TYR A 274 6.22 5.77 -10.22
C TYR A 274 7.59 5.11 -10.01
N GLN A 275 8.67 5.74 -10.50
CA GLN A 275 10.03 5.22 -10.38
C GLN A 275 10.43 4.79 -8.96
N PRO A 276 10.07 5.50 -7.86
CA PRO A 276 10.41 5.04 -6.52
C PRO A 276 9.88 3.64 -6.21
N PHE A 277 8.59 3.40 -6.47
CA PHE A 277 7.97 2.10 -6.21
C PHE A 277 8.45 1.02 -7.19
N CYS A 278 8.57 1.35 -8.48
CA CYS A 278 9.15 0.42 -9.46
C CYS A 278 10.56 -0.04 -9.07
N SER A 279 11.35 0.84 -8.45
CA SER A 279 12.70 0.52 -7.97
C SER A 279 12.68 -0.41 -6.76
N VAL A 280 11.67 -0.30 -5.88
CA VAL A 280 11.46 -1.23 -4.78
C VAL A 280 11.12 -2.63 -5.32
N LEU A 281 10.17 -2.71 -6.26
CA LEU A 281 9.79 -3.98 -6.88
C LEU A 281 10.97 -4.63 -7.62
N ARG A 282 11.71 -3.85 -8.42
CA ARG A 282 12.90 -4.33 -9.13
C ARG A 282 13.96 -4.88 -8.16
N LYS A 283 14.31 -4.13 -7.11
CA LYS A 283 15.27 -4.60 -6.09
C LYS A 283 14.79 -5.85 -5.37
N SER A 284 13.48 -5.97 -5.14
CA SER A 284 12.89 -7.19 -4.55
C SER A 284 13.06 -8.39 -5.49
N ALA A 285 12.75 -8.21 -6.78
CA ALA A 285 12.90 -9.24 -7.82
C ALA A 285 14.37 -9.67 -7.98
N GLU A 286 15.30 -8.72 -8.11
CA GLU A 286 16.75 -8.96 -8.20
C GLU A 286 17.25 -9.81 -7.02
N ARG A 287 16.87 -9.44 -5.79
CA ARG A 287 17.26 -10.19 -4.59
C ARG A 287 16.66 -11.58 -4.57
N ARG A 288 15.42 -11.74 -5.04
CA ARG A 288 14.74 -13.04 -5.11
C ARG A 288 15.43 -13.99 -6.09
N GLN A 289 15.85 -13.47 -7.25
CA GLN A 289 16.63 -14.22 -8.24
C GLN A 289 18.01 -14.61 -7.73
N GLN A 290 18.66 -13.76 -6.92
CA GLN A 290 19.93 -14.10 -6.27
C GLN A 290 19.78 -15.25 -5.27
N SER A 291 18.87 -15.13 -4.30
CA SER A 291 18.49 -16.21 -3.40
C SER A 291 17.27 -15.85 -2.54
N PHE A 292 16.56 -16.86 -2.02
CA PHE A 292 15.51 -16.64 -1.02
C PHE A 292 16.03 -15.94 0.24
N ALA A 293 17.26 -16.23 0.67
CA ALA A 293 17.87 -15.60 1.85
C ALA A 293 18.14 -14.10 1.62
N SER A 294 18.65 -13.73 0.45
CA SER A 294 18.88 -12.32 0.06
C SER A 294 17.58 -11.52 0.03
N TRP A 295 16.51 -12.13 -0.46
CA TRP A 295 15.18 -11.53 -0.48
C TRP A 295 14.58 -11.37 0.94
N LYS A 296 14.66 -12.42 1.77
CA LYS A 296 14.22 -12.38 3.17
C LYS A 296 14.96 -11.32 3.99
N ASN A 297 16.24 -11.07 3.67
CA ASN A 297 17.06 -10.06 4.30
C ASN A 297 16.90 -8.67 3.66
N SER A 298 15.97 -8.47 2.72
CA SER A 298 15.71 -7.15 2.14
C SER A 298 15.02 -6.20 3.11
N GLY A 299 15.28 -4.90 2.93
CA GLY A 299 14.64 -3.86 3.73
C GLY A 299 13.14 -3.78 3.52
N HIS A 300 12.59 -4.39 2.47
CA HIS A 300 11.17 -4.36 2.10
C HIS A 300 10.51 -5.75 2.17
N TYR A 301 11.19 -6.75 2.71
CA TYR A 301 10.60 -8.08 2.87
C TYR A 301 9.28 -7.97 3.63
N ARG A 302 8.22 -8.57 3.10
CA ARG A 302 6.84 -8.55 3.66
C ARG A 302 6.23 -7.19 3.95
N SER A 303 6.86 -6.10 3.54
CA SER A 303 6.36 -4.76 3.85
C SER A 303 5.21 -4.31 2.95
N PHE A 304 5.14 -4.89 1.76
CA PHE A 304 4.01 -4.80 0.87
C PHE A 304 3.69 -6.18 0.28
N SER A 305 2.46 -6.37 -0.18
CA SER A 305 2.05 -7.54 -0.96
C SER A 305 1.17 -7.12 -2.12
N ALA A 306 1.24 -7.88 -3.21
CA ALA A 306 0.25 -7.85 -4.27
C ALA A 306 -0.27 -9.27 -4.46
N SER A 307 -1.58 -9.45 -4.50
CA SER A 307 -2.21 -10.77 -4.65
C SER A 307 -3.35 -10.68 -5.65
N GLN A 308 -3.68 -11.79 -6.29
CA GLN A 308 -4.86 -11.92 -7.14
C GLN A 308 -5.95 -12.65 -6.37
N ALA A 309 -7.18 -12.14 -6.36
CA ALA A 309 -8.34 -12.84 -5.85
C ALA A 309 -8.89 -13.76 -6.92
N GLU A 310 -8.88 -15.06 -6.64
CA GLU A 310 -9.41 -16.08 -7.52
C GLU A 310 -10.42 -16.95 -6.77
N PRO A 311 -11.63 -17.14 -7.31
CA PRO A 311 -12.56 -18.10 -6.74
C PRO A 311 -12.04 -19.52 -6.96
N LEU A 312 -12.16 -20.37 -5.94
CA LEU A 312 -11.87 -21.80 -6.03
C LEU A 312 -12.94 -22.60 -5.29
N GLY A 313 -13.77 -23.32 -6.04
CA GLY A 313 -14.90 -24.05 -5.48
C GLY A 313 -15.87 -23.07 -4.82
N GLU A 314 -16.16 -23.26 -3.54
CA GLU A 314 -16.98 -22.34 -2.73
C GLU A 314 -16.15 -21.24 -2.03
N GLY A 315 -14.83 -21.28 -2.15
CA GLY A 315 -13.91 -20.41 -1.43
C GLY A 315 -13.16 -19.42 -2.32
N TRP A 316 -12.25 -18.68 -1.68
CA TRP A 316 -11.34 -17.75 -2.33
C TRP A 316 -9.88 -18.20 -2.13
N LYS A 317 -9.09 -18.06 -3.19
CA LYS A 317 -7.63 -18.11 -3.14
C LYS A 317 -7.07 -16.73 -3.42
N PHE A 318 -5.92 -16.46 -2.79
CA PHE A 318 -5.21 -15.19 -2.88
C PHE A 318 -3.74 -15.42 -3.25
N PRO A 319 -3.44 -16.06 -4.39
CA PRO A 319 -2.06 -16.31 -4.75
C PRO A 319 -1.33 -14.96 -4.97
N ASN A 320 -0.08 -14.91 -4.50
CA ASN A 320 0.73 -13.70 -4.60
C ASN A 320 1.14 -13.46 -6.05
N ILE A 321 1.15 -12.19 -6.43
CA ILE A 321 1.75 -11.73 -7.67
C ILE A 321 3.24 -11.57 -7.40
N GLU A 322 4.04 -12.39 -8.07
CA GLU A 322 5.49 -12.27 -8.01
C GLU A 322 5.99 -11.29 -9.07
N TRP A 323 7.23 -10.84 -8.92
CA TRP A 323 7.85 -9.89 -9.84
C TRP A 323 9.20 -10.45 -10.27
N GLU A 324 9.44 -10.50 -11.57
CA GLU A 324 10.69 -10.93 -12.16
C GLU A 324 11.33 -9.81 -12.96
N ILE A 325 12.66 -9.84 -13.06
CA ILE A 325 13.36 -9.09 -14.10
C ILE A 325 13.67 -10.02 -15.27
N ASP A 326 13.55 -9.51 -16.49
CA ASP A 326 13.97 -10.25 -17.68
C ASP A 326 15.49 -10.51 -17.69
N GLU A 327 15.95 -11.34 -18.62
CA GLU A 327 17.36 -11.75 -18.72
C GLU A 327 18.31 -10.56 -18.91
N GLU A 328 17.82 -9.48 -19.50
CA GLU A 328 18.57 -8.23 -19.71
C GLU A 328 18.54 -7.29 -18.49
N GLY A 329 17.76 -7.61 -17.45
CA GLY A 329 17.57 -6.78 -16.26
C GLY A 329 16.82 -5.46 -16.51
N GLN A 330 16.19 -5.33 -17.67
CA GLN A 330 15.56 -4.09 -18.14
C GLN A 330 14.07 -4.05 -17.76
N LEU A 331 13.37 -5.17 -17.86
CA LEU A 331 11.92 -5.24 -17.74
C LEU A 331 11.51 -5.86 -16.42
N LEU A 332 10.57 -5.20 -15.73
CA LEU A 332 9.89 -5.77 -14.56
C LEU A 332 8.61 -6.46 -15.04
N ILE A 333 8.53 -7.77 -14.86
CA ILE A 333 7.45 -8.63 -15.33
C ILE A 333 6.64 -9.09 -14.12
N PRO A 334 5.33 -8.80 -14.06
CA PRO A 334 4.45 -9.38 -13.07
C PRO A 334 4.14 -10.84 -13.44
N LEU A 335 4.30 -11.75 -12.49
CA LEU A 335 3.89 -13.14 -12.63
C LEU A 335 2.54 -13.33 -11.96
N PHE A 336 1.50 -13.41 -12.78
CA PHE A 336 0.17 -13.76 -12.30
C PHE A 336 0.05 -15.29 -12.19
N PRO A 337 -0.48 -15.80 -11.08
CA PRO A 337 -0.75 -17.22 -10.92
C PRO A 337 -1.66 -17.74 -12.04
N GLY A 338 -1.21 -18.74 -12.80
CA GLY A 338 -2.00 -19.36 -13.87
C GLY A 338 -2.03 -18.64 -15.23
N SER A 339 -1.18 -17.62 -15.44
CA SER A 339 -0.98 -16.96 -16.74
C SER A 339 -0.01 -17.66 -17.68
#